data_AF-A0A957J1V7-F1
#
_entry.id   AF-A0A957J1V7-F1
#
_cell.length_a   1.000
_cell.length_b   1.000
_cell.length_c   1.000
_cell.angle_alpha   90.00
_cell.angle_beta   90.00
_cell.angle_gamma   90.00
#
_symmetry.space_group_name_H-M   'P 1'
#
loop_
_entity.id
_entity.type
_entity.pdbx_description
1 polymer ?
#
loop_
_entity_poly.entity_id
_entity_poly.type
_entity_poly.pdbx_seq_one_letter_code
_entity_poly.pdbx_strand_id
1 'polypeptide(L)'
;MRELRWHYVVGYLFLIIVVMISLGYSLTRPLCLGDADCVRRMVAFAAMWLIGLGLLFAILSHRQTIALLRQLIFLTQRIASGDTQARLLPQQSGEFAALIHAFNDLKDHLVGQIDALAEQQRQLALVFEYTADGVLILDRLSYVHLINPAALQLLKTSEENALRRSFAEVVRHHQLIELFQQCDMKQERQVQAFEVGNGRFLQATITPFQERGVRGYLVILQDMTAMRRLETVRRDFVSNVSHELRTPLASLRAVIETLQDGALEEPEVAERFLRRAVREVDTLTQMVEELLELSRIESGRVPLRLQATAVSDLVLLPLERLRDQAERGEVQLVLNLPGTLPLVLADAARVQQVISNLLHNAIKFTPPGGQITVTLD
;
A
#
# COMPACT_ATOMS: atom_id res chain seq x y z
N MET A 1 0.14 0.38 -57.71
CA MET A 1 1.44 0.29 -58.40
C MET A 1 1.46 0.70 -59.90
N ARG A 2 0.38 1.24 -60.49
CA ARG A 2 0.32 1.55 -61.94
C ARG A 2 0.65 3.01 -62.28
N GLU A 3 0.12 4.00 -61.59
CA GLU A 3 0.10 5.37 -62.15
C GLU A 3 1.43 6.14 -62.11
N LEU A 4 2.27 5.95 -61.09
CA LEU A 4 3.55 6.67 -61.00
C LEU A 4 4.62 6.12 -61.95
N ARG A 5 4.57 4.80 -62.23
CA ARG A 5 5.42 4.19 -63.26
C ARG A 5 5.00 4.65 -64.65
N TRP A 6 3.71 4.92 -64.88
CA TRP A 6 3.23 5.34 -66.20
C TRP A 6 3.91 6.62 -66.68
N HIS A 7 4.17 7.63 -65.84
CA HIS A 7 4.73 8.90 -66.31
C HIS A 7 6.19 8.75 -66.79
N TYR A 8 7.01 7.98 -66.07
CA TYR A 8 8.40 7.71 -66.44
C TYR A 8 8.53 6.61 -67.50
N VAL A 9 7.68 5.58 -67.45
CA VAL A 9 7.61 4.54 -68.48
C VAL A 9 7.12 5.15 -69.78
N VAL A 10 6.15 6.07 -69.77
CA VAL A 10 5.70 6.81 -70.95
C VAL A 10 6.80 7.71 -71.48
N GLY A 11 7.49 8.47 -70.61
CA GLY A 11 8.62 9.30 -71.03
C GLY A 11 9.75 8.49 -71.67
N TYR A 12 10.05 7.31 -71.12
CA TYR A 12 11.08 6.40 -71.62
C TYR A 12 10.66 5.68 -72.90
N LEU A 13 9.42 5.19 -72.97
CA LEU A 13 8.85 4.57 -74.17
C LEU A 13 8.77 5.59 -75.31
N PHE A 14 8.41 6.84 -75.01
CA PHE A 14 8.43 7.96 -75.94
C PHE A 14 9.85 8.20 -76.48
N LEU A 15 10.86 8.21 -75.62
CA LEU A 15 12.24 8.43 -76.05
C LEU A 15 12.80 7.26 -76.89
N ILE A 16 12.48 6.01 -76.53
CA ILE A 16 12.80 4.83 -77.36
C ILE A 16 12.14 4.95 -78.74
N ILE A 17 10.85 5.32 -78.78
CA ILE A 17 10.13 5.51 -80.03
C ILE A 17 10.78 6.59 -80.88
N VAL A 18 11.18 7.72 -80.29
CA VAL A 18 11.89 8.80 -81.01
C VAL A 18 13.23 8.32 -81.58
N VAL A 19 14.02 7.55 -80.81
CA VAL A 19 15.29 6.98 -81.29
C VAL A 19 15.05 5.98 -82.42
N MET A 20 14.03 5.11 -82.31
CA MET A 20 13.66 4.14 -83.35
C MET A 20 13.16 4.80 -84.63
N ILE A 21 12.34 5.85 -84.52
CA ILE A 21 11.86 6.65 -85.66
C ILE A 21 13.04 7.37 -86.33
N SER A 22 13.92 7.98 -85.54
CA SER A 22 15.14 8.63 -86.05
C SER A 22 16.06 7.63 -86.78
N LEU A 23 16.15 6.40 -86.29
CA LEU A 23 16.91 5.32 -86.93
C LEU A 23 16.27 4.91 -88.26
N GLY A 24 14.95 4.69 -88.28
CA GLY A 24 14.21 4.34 -89.50
C GLY A 24 14.26 5.44 -90.57
N TYR A 25 14.18 6.72 -90.15
CA TYR A 25 14.26 7.87 -91.06
C TYR A 25 15.66 8.02 -91.68
N SER A 26 16.71 7.70 -90.93
CA SER A 26 18.09 7.78 -91.44
C SER A 26 18.46 6.56 -92.30
N LEU A 27 17.83 5.39 -92.12
CA LEU A 27 17.98 4.22 -92.99
C LEU A 27 17.31 4.40 -94.37
N THR A 28 16.31 5.28 -94.49
CA THR A 28 15.59 5.56 -95.74
C THR A 28 16.24 6.66 -96.59
N ARG A 29 17.28 7.34 -96.09
CA ARG A 29 18.05 8.30 -96.89
C ARG A 29 18.97 7.57 -97.90
N PRO A 30 18.99 7.96 -99.17
CA PRO A 30 19.78 7.30 -100.22
C PRO A 30 21.31 7.50 -100.10
N LEU A 31 21.81 8.21 -99.07
CA LEU A 31 23.23 8.50 -98.90
C LEU A 31 24.10 7.32 -98.42
N CYS A 32 23.51 6.22 -97.96
CA CYS A 32 24.26 5.04 -97.46
C CYS A 32 23.86 3.71 -98.11
N LEU A 33 23.11 3.74 -99.23
CA LEU A 33 22.79 2.54 -100.01
C LEU A 33 24.01 2.11 -100.83
N GLY A 34 24.89 1.31 -100.21
CA GLY A 34 26.05 0.70 -100.85
C GLY A 34 27.26 0.45 -99.94
N ASP A 35 27.29 1.08 -98.76
CA ASP A 35 28.43 0.99 -97.83
C ASP A 35 28.04 0.37 -96.49
N ALA A 36 28.45 -0.89 -96.30
CA ALA A 36 28.18 -1.66 -95.08
C ALA A 36 28.76 -0.99 -93.83
N ASP A 37 29.82 -0.19 -93.97
CA ASP A 37 30.44 0.51 -92.85
C ASP A 37 29.64 1.71 -92.35
N CYS A 38 28.81 2.32 -93.20
CA CYS A 38 27.89 3.38 -92.77
C CYS A 38 26.77 2.79 -91.89
N VAL A 39 26.12 1.73 -92.36
CA VAL A 39 25.01 1.07 -91.64
C VAL A 39 25.49 0.51 -90.30
N ARG A 40 26.67 -0.12 -90.26
CA ARG A 40 27.25 -0.67 -89.03
C ARG A 40 27.52 0.40 -87.97
N ARG A 41 28.07 1.56 -88.35
CA ARG A 41 28.31 2.67 -87.42
C ARG A 41 27.00 3.23 -86.85
N MET A 42 25.99 3.38 -87.69
CA MET A 42 24.69 3.91 -87.28
C MET A 42 23.96 2.98 -86.29
N VAL A 43 23.94 1.67 -86.56
CA VAL A 43 23.37 0.68 -85.62
C VAL A 43 24.15 0.68 -84.30
N ALA A 44 25.48 0.81 -84.34
CA ALA A 44 26.30 0.90 -83.13
C ALA A 44 25.98 2.15 -82.29
N PHE A 45 25.77 3.31 -82.90
CA PHE A 45 25.35 4.52 -82.18
C PHE A 45 23.96 4.36 -81.53
N ALA A 46 23.00 3.76 -82.22
CA ALA A 46 21.66 3.52 -81.69
C ALA A 46 21.68 2.55 -80.50
N ALA A 47 22.44 1.46 -80.62
CA ALA A 47 22.64 0.51 -79.53
C ALA A 47 23.30 1.17 -78.32
N MET A 48 24.30 2.03 -78.54
CA MET A 48 24.98 2.77 -77.47
C MET A 48 24.03 3.70 -76.71
N TRP A 49 23.14 4.42 -77.41
CA TRP A 49 22.13 5.26 -76.80
C TRP A 49 21.09 4.47 -76.01
N LEU A 50 20.59 3.36 -76.56
CA LEU A 50 19.65 2.46 -75.87
C LEU A 50 20.25 1.89 -74.57
N ILE A 51 21.50 1.43 -74.63
CA ILE A 51 22.22 0.90 -73.46
C ILE A 51 22.44 2.02 -72.43
N GLY A 52 22.89 3.19 -72.87
CA GLY A 52 23.13 4.35 -72.00
C GLY A 52 21.86 4.81 -71.27
N LEU A 53 20.73 4.87 -71.98
CA LEU A 53 19.46 5.28 -71.37
C LEU A 53 18.88 4.22 -70.43
N GLY A 54 19.04 2.94 -70.77
CA GLY A 54 18.67 1.84 -69.89
C GLY A 54 19.47 1.86 -68.59
N LEU A 55 20.79 2.11 -68.68
CA LEU A 55 21.68 2.27 -67.52
C LEU A 55 21.30 3.48 -66.66
N LEU A 56 21.02 4.63 -67.28
CA LEU A 56 20.59 5.83 -66.56
C LEU A 56 19.30 5.59 -65.79
N PHE A 57 18.31 4.93 -66.41
CA PHE A 57 17.05 4.58 -65.77
C PHE A 57 17.25 3.60 -64.61
N ALA A 58 18.07 2.56 -64.81
CA ALA A 58 18.40 1.60 -63.77
C ALA A 58 19.03 2.30 -62.56
N ILE A 59 19.98 3.23 -62.77
CA ILE A 59 20.65 3.98 -61.71
C ILE A 59 19.68 4.89 -60.94
N LEU A 60 18.80 5.61 -61.64
CA LEU A 60 17.82 6.51 -61.01
C LEU A 60 16.82 5.73 -60.14
N SER A 61 16.24 4.66 -60.69
CA SER A 61 15.30 3.80 -59.98
C SER A 61 15.94 3.10 -58.77
N HIS A 62 17.20 2.65 -58.93
CA HIS A 62 17.95 2.01 -57.86
C HIS A 62 18.26 2.98 -56.72
N ARG A 63 18.63 4.23 -57.02
CA ARG A 63 18.92 5.27 -56.00
C ARG A 63 17.72 5.60 -55.13
N GLN A 64 16.53 5.72 -55.72
CA GLN A 64 15.31 6.06 -54.97
C GLN A 64 14.86 4.91 -54.06
N THR A 65 14.95 3.66 -54.55
CA THR A 65 14.57 2.46 -53.78
C THR A 65 15.51 2.22 -52.60
N ILE A 66 16.82 2.42 -52.80
CA ILE A 66 17.81 2.30 -51.72
C ILE A 66 17.66 3.38 -50.66
N ALA A 67 17.33 4.61 -51.04
CA ALA A 67 17.16 5.71 -50.08
C ALA A 67 16.02 5.43 -49.08
N LEU A 68 14.89 4.92 -49.58
CA LEU A 68 13.74 4.56 -48.74
C LEU A 68 14.04 3.37 -47.83
N LEU A 69 14.73 2.34 -48.34
CA LEU A 69 15.12 1.19 -47.52
C LEU A 69 16.11 1.59 -46.41
N ARG A 70 17.06 2.49 -46.73
CA ARG A 70 18.01 3.02 -45.74
C ARG A 70 17.32 3.84 -44.65
N GLN A 71 16.31 4.65 -44.98
CA GLN A 71 15.53 5.39 -43.98
C GLN A 71 14.76 4.45 -43.04
N LEU A 72 14.16 3.38 -43.59
CA LEU A 72 13.42 2.40 -42.79
C LEU A 72 14.35 1.60 -41.86
N ILE A 73 15.54 1.22 -42.34
CA ILE A 73 16.59 0.56 -41.54
C ILE A 73 17.14 1.49 -40.45
N PHE A 74 17.39 2.75 -40.79
CA PHE A 74 17.91 3.74 -39.83
C PHE A 74 16.90 4.02 -38.71
N LEU A 75 15.60 4.04 -39.02
CA LEU A 75 14.53 4.28 -38.04
C LEU A 75 14.20 3.05 -37.19
N THR A 76 14.23 1.83 -37.74
CA THR A 76 14.13 0.63 -36.91
C THR A 76 15.30 0.51 -35.94
N GLN A 77 16.51 0.94 -36.33
CA GLN A 77 17.65 1.01 -35.43
C GLN A 77 17.47 2.08 -34.33
N ARG A 78 16.87 3.23 -34.63
CA ARG A 78 16.56 4.26 -33.62
C ARG A 78 15.48 3.85 -32.62
N ILE A 79 14.44 3.15 -33.08
CA ILE A 79 13.41 2.59 -32.21
C ILE A 79 14.01 1.47 -31.35
N ALA A 80 14.87 0.62 -31.93
CA ALA A 80 15.61 -0.39 -31.18
C ALA A 80 16.58 0.22 -30.15
N SER A 81 17.06 1.44 -30.37
CA SER A 81 17.88 2.18 -29.40
C SER A 81 17.07 2.99 -28.37
N GLY A 82 15.74 2.86 -28.33
CA GLY A 82 14.88 3.48 -27.32
C GLY A 82 14.34 4.87 -27.65
N ASP A 83 14.50 5.35 -28.89
CA ASP A 83 13.95 6.64 -29.32
C ASP A 83 12.52 6.49 -29.85
N THR A 84 11.54 6.65 -28.94
CA THR A 84 10.11 6.46 -29.21
C THR A 84 9.45 7.62 -29.97
N GLN A 85 10.12 8.77 -30.08
CA GLN A 85 9.58 9.98 -30.71
C GLN A 85 9.79 10.02 -32.23
N ALA A 86 10.64 9.14 -32.77
CA ALA A 86 10.86 9.08 -34.21
C ALA A 86 9.57 8.65 -34.95
N ARG A 87 9.10 9.47 -35.89
CA ARG A 87 7.93 9.20 -36.74
C ARG A 87 8.31 9.32 -38.21
N LEU A 88 7.80 8.40 -39.02
CA LEU A 88 7.81 8.53 -40.48
C LEU A 88 6.71 9.50 -40.88
N LEU A 89 7.08 10.67 -41.42
CA LEU A 89 6.14 11.61 -42.01
C LEU A 89 5.69 11.06 -43.38
N PRO A 90 4.38 10.94 -43.66
CA PRO A 90 3.90 10.47 -44.96
C PRO A 90 4.16 11.55 -46.01
N GLN A 91 5.27 11.42 -46.75
CA GLN A 91 5.64 12.41 -47.78
C GLN A 91 5.05 12.10 -49.17
N GLN A 92 4.35 10.97 -49.36
CA GLN A 92 3.79 10.58 -50.67
C GLN A 92 2.44 9.85 -50.57
N SER A 93 1.61 10.00 -51.60
CA SER A 93 0.34 9.29 -51.79
C SER A 93 0.57 7.92 -52.45
N GLY A 94 -0.08 6.84 -51.96
CA GLY A 94 -0.05 5.50 -52.58
C GLY A 94 0.26 4.36 -51.59
N GLU A 95 0.59 3.17 -52.10
CA GLU A 95 0.88 1.94 -51.32
C GLU A 95 2.00 2.13 -50.27
N PHE A 96 2.94 3.04 -50.52
CA PHE A 96 4.00 3.39 -49.56
C PHE A 96 3.49 4.19 -48.35
N ALA A 97 2.42 4.98 -48.51
CA ALA A 97 1.75 5.63 -47.39
C ALA A 97 1.10 4.58 -46.48
N ALA A 98 0.45 3.58 -47.08
CA ALA A 98 -0.15 2.47 -46.33
C ALA A 98 0.90 1.69 -45.53
N LEU A 99 2.11 1.48 -46.08
CA LEU A 99 3.22 0.85 -45.35
C LEU A 99 3.74 1.73 -44.19
N ILE A 100 3.88 3.04 -44.42
CA ILE A 100 4.28 3.99 -43.37
C ILE A 100 3.24 4.03 -42.24
N HIS A 101 1.94 4.03 -42.58
CA HIS A 101 0.87 3.95 -41.61
C HIS A 101 0.91 2.64 -40.82
N ALA A 102 0.98 1.49 -41.50
CA ALA A 102 1.06 0.19 -40.83
C ALA A 102 2.29 0.07 -39.91
N PHE A 103 3.43 0.66 -40.29
CA PHE A 103 4.63 0.70 -39.46
C PHE A 103 4.46 1.61 -38.24
N ASN A 104 3.89 2.81 -38.41
CA ASN A 104 3.60 3.72 -37.30
C ASN A 104 2.58 3.09 -36.33
N ASP A 105 1.54 2.42 -36.84
CA ASP A 105 0.54 1.73 -36.03
C ASP A 105 1.16 0.58 -35.21
N LEU A 106 2.02 -0.23 -35.84
CA LEU A 106 2.77 -1.29 -35.15
C LEU A 106 3.67 -0.73 -34.05
N LYS A 107 4.39 0.36 -34.34
CA LYS A 107 5.25 1.03 -33.37
C LYS A 107 4.44 1.56 -32.19
N ASP A 108 3.35 2.29 -32.45
CA ASP A 108 2.49 2.84 -31.40
C ASP A 108 1.86 1.72 -30.55
N HIS A 109 1.51 0.57 -31.15
CA HIS A 109 1.06 -0.61 -30.42
C HIS A 109 2.15 -1.21 -29.52
N LEU A 110 3.38 -1.38 -30.03
CA LEU A 110 4.50 -1.92 -29.26
C LEU A 110 4.90 -1.01 -28.09
N VAL A 111 5.01 0.30 -28.35
CA VAL A 111 5.30 1.29 -27.31
C VAL A 111 4.21 1.26 -26.24
N GLY A 112 2.93 1.24 -26.65
CA GLY A 112 1.81 1.11 -25.72
C GLY A 112 1.85 -0.17 -24.87
N GLN A 113 2.27 -1.31 -25.44
CA GLN A 113 2.43 -2.55 -24.67
C GLN A 113 3.59 -2.50 -23.68
N ILE A 114 4.73 -1.90 -24.07
CA ILE A 114 5.88 -1.73 -23.18
C ILE A 114 5.51 -0.81 -22.01
N ASP A 115 4.86 0.32 -22.30
CA ASP A 115 4.42 1.26 -21.27
C ASP A 115 3.40 0.62 -20.32
N ALA A 116 2.45 -0.15 -20.86
CA ALA A 116 1.49 -0.88 -20.05
C ALA A 116 2.15 -1.93 -19.15
N LEU A 117 3.11 -2.70 -19.66
CA LEU A 117 3.87 -3.68 -18.87
C LEU A 117 4.73 -2.99 -17.79
N ALA A 118 5.37 -1.87 -18.13
CA ALA A 118 6.17 -1.10 -17.18
C ALA A 118 5.28 -0.55 -16.04
N GLU A 119 4.10 -0.04 -16.39
CA GLU A 119 3.12 0.44 -15.40
C GLU A 119 2.61 -0.70 -14.51
N GLN A 120 2.32 -1.88 -15.07
CA GLN A 120 1.95 -3.05 -14.28
C GLN A 120 3.06 -3.48 -13.30
N GLN A 121 4.31 -3.53 -13.76
CA GLN A 121 5.45 -3.86 -12.88
C GLN A 121 5.63 -2.81 -11.78
N ARG A 122 5.49 -1.53 -12.11
CA ARG A 122 5.55 -0.43 -11.14
C ARG A 122 4.46 -0.55 -10.08
N GLN A 123 3.23 -0.89 -10.48
CA GLN A 123 2.12 -1.08 -9.53
C GLN A 123 2.39 -2.25 -8.57
N LEU A 124 2.88 -3.39 -9.08
CA LEU A 124 3.25 -4.54 -8.23
C LEU A 124 4.39 -4.20 -7.26
N ALA A 125 5.40 -3.44 -7.73
CA ALA A 125 6.50 -2.99 -6.89
C ALA A 125 6.02 -2.08 -5.76
N LEU A 126 5.11 -1.14 -6.05
CA LEU A 126 4.51 -0.25 -5.04
C LEU A 126 3.72 -1.04 -3.98
N VAL A 127 2.94 -2.04 -4.38
CA VAL A 127 2.25 -2.92 -3.43
C VAL A 127 3.26 -3.61 -2.54
N PHE A 128 4.31 -4.20 -3.10
CA PHE A 128 5.35 -4.87 -2.32
C PHE A 128 6.05 -3.91 -1.33
N GLU A 129 6.36 -2.70 -1.76
CA GLU A 129 7.12 -1.69 -1.00
C GLU A 129 6.32 -1.04 0.14
N TYR A 130 5.03 -0.76 -0.08
CA TYR A 130 4.19 -0.03 0.88
C TYR A 130 3.22 -0.92 1.69
N THR A 131 3.25 -2.23 1.51
CA THR A 131 2.46 -3.15 2.35
C THR A 131 2.99 -3.14 3.79
N ALA A 132 2.09 -3.04 4.77
CA ALA A 132 2.43 -3.02 6.19
C ALA A 132 2.93 -4.38 6.72
N ASP A 133 2.47 -5.48 6.10
CA ASP A 133 2.94 -6.82 6.42
C ASP A 133 4.34 -7.06 5.83
N GLY A 134 5.18 -7.76 6.59
CA GLY A 134 6.49 -8.18 6.12
C GLY A 134 6.36 -9.31 5.12
N VAL A 135 6.91 -9.15 3.91
CA VAL A 135 6.90 -10.17 2.87
C VAL A 135 8.33 -10.58 2.52
N LEU A 136 8.57 -11.89 2.51
CA LEU A 136 9.82 -12.49 2.03
C LEU A 136 9.52 -13.59 1.02
N ILE A 137 10.33 -13.67 -0.03
CA ILE A 137 10.30 -14.77 -1.00
C ILE A 137 11.61 -15.53 -0.89
N LEU A 138 11.51 -16.83 -0.66
CA LEU A 138 12.64 -17.75 -0.53
C LEU A 138 12.72 -18.66 -1.75
N ASP A 139 13.95 -19.03 -2.12
CA ASP A 139 14.19 -20.09 -3.10
C ASP A 139 14.04 -21.50 -2.49
N ARG A 140 14.20 -22.53 -3.34
CA ARG A 140 14.17 -23.95 -2.92
C ARG A 140 15.24 -24.34 -1.90
N LEU A 141 16.30 -23.55 -1.78
CA LEU A 141 17.43 -23.78 -0.86
C LEU A 141 17.29 -22.94 0.42
N SER A 142 16.15 -22.29 0.64
CA SER A 142 15.85 -21.39 1.77
C SER A 142 16.60 -20.04 1.76
N TYR A 143 17.21 -19.64 0.63
CA TYR A 143 17.82 -18.32 0.53
C TYR A 143 16.79 -17.24 0.21
N VAL A 144 16.92 -16.08 0.84
CA VAL A 144 16.04 -14.93 0.59
C VAL A 144 16.34 -14.35 -0.79
N HIS A 145 15.34 -14.39 -1.67
CA HIS A 145 15.38 -13.82 -3.01
C HIS A 145 14.85 -12.38 -3.02
N LEU A 146 13.75 -12.12 -2.31
CA LEU A 146 13.15 -10.80 -2.15
C LEU A 146 12.70 -10.58 -0.71
N ILE A 147 12.77 -9.33 -0.26
CA ILE A 147 12.32 -8.89 1.05
C ILE A 147 11.81 -7.45 0.94
N ASN A 148 10.65 -7.16 1.53
CA ASN A 148 10.10 -5.80 1.52
C ASN A 148 10.56 -4.96 2.73
N PRO A 149 10.39 -3.63 2.70
CA PRO A 149 10.78 -2.76 3.81
C PRO A 149 10.12 -3.10 5.14
N ALA A 150 8.84 -3.51 5.14
CA ALA A 150 8.15 -3.93 6.35
C ALA A 150 8.81 -5.16 7.01
N ALA A 151 9.21 -6.16 6.24
CA ALA A 151 9.93 -7.33 6.75
C ALA A 151 11.30 -6.94 7.32
N LEU A 152 12.02 -6.01 6.69
CA LEU A 152 13.29 -5.50 7.21
C LEU A 152 13.12 -4.85 8.59
N GLN A 153 12.06 -4.05 8.77
CA GLN A 153 11.74 -3.42 10.06
C GLN A 153 11.30 -4.43 11.12
N LEU A 154 10.45 -5.39 10.76
CA LEU A 154 9.97 -6.43 11.68
C LEU A 154 11.11 -7.34 12.15
N LEU A 155 11.99 -7.75 11.25
CA LEU A 155 13.14 -8.61 11.54
C LEU A 155 14.38 -7.84 12.02
N LYS A 156 14.34 -6.50 12.04
CA LYS A 156 15.45 -5.61 12.43
C LYS A 156 16.75 -5.92 11.66
N THR A 157 16.64 -6.10 10.35
CA THR A 157 17.76 -6.40 9.45
C THR A 157 17.86 -5.37 8.33
N SER A 158 18.97 -5.36 7.59
CA SER A 158 19.14 -4.56 6.38
C SER A 158 19.03 -5.42 5.13
N GLU A 159 18.69 -4.80 3.99
CA GLU A 159 18.54 -5.50 2.72
C GLU A 159 19.82 -6.24 2.31
N GLU A 160 20.98 -5.60 2.45
CA GLU A 160 22.30 -6.19 2.18
C GLU A 160 22.60 -7.43 3.04
N ASN A 161 22.06 -7.46 4.26
CA ASN A 161 22.25 -8.58 5.19
C ASN A 161 21.17 -9.65 5.06
N ALA A 162 20.11 -9.40 4.29
CA ALA A 162 19.01 -10.32 4.08
C ALA A 162 19.13 -11.05 2.74
N LEU A 163 19.43 -10.33 1.66
CA LEU A 163 19.46 -10.90 0.31
C LEU A 163 20.54 -11.99 0.20
N ARG A 164 20.18 -13.10 -0.46
CA ARG A 164 21.03 -14.27 -0.70
C ARG A 164 21.60 -14.92 0.57
N ARG A 165 21.02 -14.63 1.73
CA ARG A 165 21.33 -15.33 3.00
C ARG A 165 20.24 -16.35 3.31
N SER A 166 20.59 -17.33 4.14
CA SER A 166 19.61 -18.35 4.54
C SER A 166 18.52 -17.71 5.42
N PHE A 167 17.28 -18.14 5.24
CA PHE A 167 16.13 -17.70 6.05
C PHE A 167 16.41 -17.78 7.55
N ALA A 168 17.10 -18.84 8.01
CA ALA A 168 17.45 -19.01 9.42
C ALA A 168 18.42 -17.93 9.94
N GLU A 169 19.36 -17.48 9.09
CA GLU A 169 20.34 -16.44 9.44
C GLU A 169 19.73 -15.04 9.55
N VAL A 170 18.72 -14.78 8.71
CA VAL A 170 18.02 -13.50 8.64
C VAL A 170 17.01 -13.35 9.77
N VAL A 171 16.23 -14.41 10.03
CA VAL A 171 15.11 -14.36 10.98
C VAL A 171 15.56 -14.55 12.43
N ARG A 172 16.56 -15.42 12.67
CA ARG A 172 17.13 -15.69 14.02
C ARG A 172 16.07 -15.98 15.10
N HIS A 173 14.95 -16.58 14.73
CA HIS A 173 13.84 -16.87 15.64
C HIS A 173 13.47 -18.35 15.51
N HIS A 174 13.63 -19.10 16.61
CA HIS A 174 13.52 -20.56 16.61
C HIS A 174 12.15 -21.04 16.08
N GLN A 175 11.05 -20.46 16.55
CA GLN A 175 9.70 -20.86 16.13
C GLN A 175 9.42 -20.61 14.64
N LEU A 176 10.03 -19.58 14.04
CA LEU A 176 9.89 -19.32 12.60
C LEU A 176 10.65 -20.34 11.77
N ILE A 177 11.82 -20.76 12.25
CA ILE A 177 12.64 -21.79 11.62
C ILE A 177 11.92 -23.14 11.68
N GLU A 178 11.32 -23.49 12.83
CA GLU A 178 10.51 -24.70 12.97
C GLU A 178 9.28 -24.67 12.05
N LEU A 179 8.57 -23.55 11.97
CA LEU A 179 7.42 -23.39 11.07
C LEU A 179 7.81 -23.60 9.61
N PHE A 180 8.97 -23.07 9.22
CA PHE A 180 9.53 -23.27 7.87
C PHE A 180 9.84 -24.75 7.62
N GLN A 181 10.51 -25.42 8.56
CA GLN A 181 10.81 -26.86 8.45
C GLN A 181 9.55 -27.70 8.32
N GLN A 182 8.50 -27.41 9.08
CA GLN A 182 7.21 -28.09 8.97
C GLN A 182 6.56 -27.86 7.60
N CYS A 183 6.65 -26.64 7.07
CA CYS A 183 6.17 -26.30 5.73
C CYS A 183 6.96 -27.04 4.65
N ASP A 184 8.29 -27.14 4.78
CA ASP A 184 9.17 -27.83 3.85
C ASP A 184 8.92 -29.35 3.87
N MET A 185 8.67 -29.94 5.04
CA MET A 185 8.35 -31.37 5.15
C MET A 185 6.96 -31.71 4.60
N LYS A 186 5.92 -30.93 4.97
CA LYS A 186 4.53 -31.23 4.60
C LYS A 186 4.14 -30.71 3.21
N GLN A 187 4.88 -29.75 2.68
CA GLN A 187 4.55 -29.04 1.44
C GLN A 187 3.15 -28.41 1.46
N GLU A 188 2.70 -27.98 2.64
CA GLU A 188 1.41 -27.33 2.87
C GLU A 188 1.60 -26.00 3.59
N ARG A 189 0.69 -25.05 3.35
CA ARG A 189 0.68 -23.75 4.04
C ARG A 189 0.65 -23.94 5.55
N GLN A 190 1.63 -23.37 6.24
CA GLN A 190 1.68 -23.35 7.71
C GLN A 190 1.43 -21.94 8.24
N VAL A 191 0.71 -21.84 9.35
CA VAL A 191 0.38 -20.58 10.00
C VAL A 191 0.59 -20.72 11.49
N GLN A 192 1.35 -19.81 12.09
CA GLN A 192 1.57 -19.79 13.53
C GLN A 192 1.77 -18.37 14.03
N ALA A 193 1.15 -18.04 15.15
CA ALA A 193 1.39 -16.81 15.88
C ALA A 193 2.36 -17.06 17.03
N PHE A 194 3.26 -16.12 17.27
CA PHE A 194 4.25 -16.19 18.34
C PHE A 194 4.59 -14.80 18.87
N GLU A 195 5.09 -14.78 20.10
CA GLU A 195 5.61 -13.59 20.72
C GLU A 195 7.09 -13.43 20.35
N VAL A 196 7.43 -12.28 19.80
CA VAL A 196 8.80 -11.88 19.51
C VAL A 196 9.26 -10.96 20.63
N GLY A 197 10.56 -11.05 20.98
CA GLY A 197 11.17 -10.22 22.02
C GLY A 197 10.77 -8.73 21.89
N ASN A 198 10.59 -8.08 23.05
CA ASN A 198 10.01 -6.73 23.22
C ASN A 198 8.46 -6.68 23.21
N GLY A 199 7.77 -7.80 23.49
CA GLY A 199 6.30 -7.82 23.66
C GLY A 199 5.53 -7.54 22.36
N ARG A 200 6.11 -7.91 21.21
CA ARG A 200 5.43 -7.88 19.91
C ARG A 200 4.85 -9.24 19.61
N PHE A 201 3.68 -9.27 18.99
CA PHE A 201 3.03 -10.50 18.54
C PHE A 201 3.04 -10.52 17.03
N LEU A 202 3.73 -11.50 16.45
CA LEU A 202 3.76 -11.70 15.01
C LEU A 202 3.00 -12.97 14.64
N GLN A 203 2.26 -12.92 13.54
CA GLN A 203 1.74 -14.10 12.88
C GLN A 203 2.53 -14.33 11.60
N ALA A 204 3.14 -15.51 11.50
CA ALA A 204 3.81 -15.94 10.30
C ALA A 204 2.94 -16.91 9.51
N THR A 205 2.87 -16.66 8.21
CA THR A 205 2.29 -17.57 7.22
C THR A 205 3.39 -17.95 6.24
N ILE A 206 3.67 -19.24 6.11
CA ILE A 206 4.62 -19.77 5.12
C ILE A 206 3.83 -20.60 4.12
N THR A 207 3.88 -20.21 2.85
CA THR A 207 3.17 -20.87 1.77
C THR A 207 4.18 -21.37 0.74
N PRO A 208 4.28 -22.69 0.49
CA PRO A 208 5.11 -23.21 -0.57
C PRO A 208 4.44 -22.89 -1.92
N PHE A 209 5.24 -22.55 -2.92
CA PHE A 209 4.74 -22.37 -4.29
C PHE A 209 5.68 -23.04 -5.29
N GLN A 210 5.13 -23.38 -6.45
CA GLN A 210 5.89 -23.93 -7.57
C GLN A 210 5.50 -23.20 -8.85
N GLU A 211 6.44 -22.49 -9.45
CA GLU A 211 6.25 -21.75 -10.69
C GLU A 211 7.23 -22.25 -11.75
N ARG A 212 6.72 -22.68 -12.91
CA ARG A 212 7.53 -23.16 -14.05
C ARG A 212 8.59 -24.21 -13.67
N GLY A 213 8.28 -25.06 -12.68
CA GLY A 213 9.17 -26.12 -12.18
C GLY A 213 10.17 -25.67 -11.10
N VAL A 214 10.21 -24.38 -10.73
CA VAL A 214 11.01 -23.86 -9.63
C VAL A 214 10.15 -23.82 -8.37
N ARG A 215 10.63 -24.48 -7.31
CA ARG A 215 10.00 -24.44 -5.97
C ARG A 215 10.55 -23.24 -5.18
N GLY A 216 9.69 -22.61 -4.41
CA GLY A 216 10.05 -21.54 -3.48
C GLY A 216 9.04 -21.45 -2.34
N TYR A 217 9.25 -20.48 -1.46
CA TYR A 217 8.38 -20.25 -0.30
C TYR A 217 8.06 -18.77 -0.18
N LEU A 218 6.79 -18.45 0.04
CA LEU A 218 6.32 -17.11 0.38
C LEU A 218 6.12 -17.04 1.89
N VAL A 219 6.82 -16.13 2.56
CA VAL A 219 6.70 -15.87 3.99
C VAL A 219 6.04 -14.51 4.17
N ILE A 220 4.93 -14.49 4.91
CA ILE A 220 4.24 -13.27 5.31
C ILE A 220 4.28 -13.17 6.84
N LEU A 221 4.71 -12.03 7.34
CA LEU A 221 4.83 -11.67 8.76
C LEU A 221 3.87 -10.53 9.05
N GLN A 222 2.82 -10.79 9.83
CA GLN A 222 1.82 -9.79 10.19
C GLN A 222 2.02 -9.37 11.64
N ASP A 223 2.03 -8.05 11.91
CA ASP A 223 2.10 -7.53 13.27
C ASP A 223 0.70 -7.50 13.90
N MET A 224 0.46 -8.44 14.81
CA MET A 224 -0.80 -8.57 15.56
C MET A 224 -0.73 -7.92 16.95
N THR A 225 0.33 -7.16 17.26
CA THR A 225 0.57 -6.63 18.62
C THR A 225 -0.60 -5.79 19.12
N ALA A 226 -1.14 -4.89 18.31
CA ALA A 226 -2.25 -4.03 18.71
C ALA A 226 -3.53 -4.83 19.01
N MET A 227 -3.87 -5.77 18.13
CA MET A 227 -5.02 -6.66 18.31
C MET A 227 -4.86 -7.50 19.57
N ARG A 228 -3.67 -8.08 19.76
CA ARG A 228 -3.39 -8.92 20.93
C ARG A 228 -3.44 -8.13 22.24
N ARG A 229 -2.91 -6.91 22.27
CA ARG A 229 -3.02 -6.01 23.43
C ARG A 229 -4.47 -5.72 23.78
N LEU A 230 -5.31 -5.44 22.78
CA LEU A 230 -6.73 -5.19 23.01
C LEU A 230 -7.45 -6.43 23.54
N GLU A 231 -7.17 -7.61 22.98
CA GLU A 231 -7.69 -8.87 23.52
C GLU A 231 -7.26 -9.11 24.96
N THR A 232 -5.99 -8.87 25.29
CA THR A 232 -5.48 -9.00 26.66
C THR A 232 -6.17 -8.03 27.60
N VAL A 233 -6.23 -6.74 27.27
CA VAL A 233 -6.93 -5.73 28.07
C VAL A 233 -8.39 -6.11 28.29
N ARG A 234 -9.08 -6.59 27.25
CA ARG A 234 -10.47 -7.04 27.38
C ARG A 234 -10.61 -8.25 28.30
N ARG A 235 -9.70 -9.23 28.19
CA ARG A 235 -9.71 -10.42 29.07
C ARG A 235 -9.43 -10.04 30.52
N ASP A 236 -8.41 -9.21 30.74
CA ASP A 236 -8.03 -8.72 32.07
C ASP A 236 -9.18 -7.91 32.68
N PHE A 237 -9.84 -7.07 31.89
CA PHE A 237 -11.03 -6.35 32.31
C PHE A 237 -12.15 -7.29 32.77
N VAL A 238 -12.53 -8.29 31.95
CA VAL A 238 -13.57 -9.26 32.32
C VAL A 238 -13.20 -10.03 33.58
N SER A 239 -11.93 -10.43 33.71
CA SER A 239 -11.41 -11.10 34.90
C SER A 239 -11.53 -10.20 36.14
N ASN A 240 -11.04 -8.97 36.05
CA ASN A 240 -11.05 -8.01 37.16
C ASN A 240 -12.47 -7.69 37.61
N VAL A 241 -13.39 -7.41 36.68
CA VAL A 241 -14.80 -7.18 37.00
C VAL A 241 -15.42 -8.38 37.70
N SER A 242 -15.12 -9.60 37.23
CA SER A 242 -15.62 -10.82 37.88
C SER A 242 -15.09 -10.96 39.31
N HIS A 243 -13.82 -10.63 39.55
CA HIS A 243 -13.22 -10.64 40.88
C HIS A 243 -13.81 -9.58 41.80
N GLU A 244 -13.93 -8.34 41.33
CA GLU A 244 -14.48 -7.22 42.11
C GLU A 244 -15.96 -7.43 42.49
N LEU A 245 -16.76 -8.07 41.63
CA LEU A 245 -18.16 -8.40 41.95
C LEU A 245 -18.29 -9.58 42.92
N ARG A 246 -17.37 -10.56 42.86
CA ARG A 246 -17.46 -11.78 43.69
C ARG A 246 -17.30 -11.48 45.18
N THR A 247 -16.42 -10.55 45.53
CA THR A 247 -16.12 -10.16 46.92
C THR A 247 -17.33 -9.60 47.67
N PRO A 248 -18.02 -8.54 47.20
CA PRO A 248 -19.22 -8.01 47.87
C PRO A 248 -20.38 -9.01 47.85
N LEU A 249 -20.53 -9.82 46.79
CA LEU A 249 -21.52 -10.90 46.77
C LEU A 249 -21.28 -11.96 47.86
N ALA A 250 -20.02 -12.34 48.08
CA ALA A 250 -19.66 -13.27 49.15
C ALA A 250 -19.88 -12.64 50.53
N SER A 251 -19.55 -11.36 50.71
CA SER A 251 -19.79 -10.61 51.94
C SER A 251 -21.30 -10.51 52.24
N LEU A 252 -22.11 -10.18 51.23
CA LEU A 252 -23.57 -10.14 51.33
C LEU A 252 -24.16 -11.51 51.70
N ARG A 253 -23.68 -12.57 51.07
CA ARG A 253 -24.11 -13.94 51.39
C ARG A 253 -23.79 -14.31 52.85
N ALA A 254 -22.57 -14.02 53.32
CA ALA A 254 -22.18 -14.28 54.70
C ALA A 254 -23.04 -13.48 55.71
N VAL A 255 -23.39 -12.24 55.37
CA VAL A 255 -24.32 -11.42 56.17
C VAL A 255 -25.70 -12.06 56.26
N ILE A 256 -26.25 -12.54 55.13
CA ILE A 256 -27.56 -13.21 55.10
C ILE A 256 -27.53 -14.53 55.87
N GLU A 257 -26.49 -15.34 55.69
CA GLU A 257 -26.30 -16.62 56.43
C GLU A 257 -26.22 -16.35 57.95
N THR A 258 -25.45 -15.34 58.37
CA THR A 258 -25.35 -14.99 59.81
C THR A 258 -26.69 -14.53 60.39
N LEU A 259 -27.48 -13.77 59.63
CA LEU A 259 -28.83 -13.37 60.05
C LEU A 259 -29.74 -14.60 60.20
N GLN A 260 -29.67 -15.56 59.28
CA GLN A 260 -30.44 -16.80 59.34
C GLN A 260 -30.03 -17.72 60.49
N ASP A 261 -28.75 -17.75 60.86
CA ASP A 261 -28.18 -18.60 61.92
C ASP A 261 -28.40 -18.04 63.35
N GLY A 262 -29.44 -17.22 63.54
CA GLY A 262 -29.90 -16.77 64.86
C GLY A 262 -29.59 -15.31 65.19
N ALA A 263 -28.82 -14.58 64.39
CA ALA A 263 -28.56 -13.16 64.65
C ALA A 263 -29.80 -12.26 64.52
N LEU A 264 -30.91 -12.77 63.95
CA LEU A 264 -32.21 -12.10 63.95
C LEU A 264 -32.85 -11.98 65.36
N GLU A 265 -32.45 -12.83 66.29
CA GLU A 265 -32.99 -12.87 67.66
C GLU A 265 -32.40 -11.76 68.55
N GLU A 266 -31.30 -11.14 68.11
CA GLU A 266 -30.63 -10.02 68.77
C GLU A 266 -30.81 -8.73 67.95
N PRO A 267 -31.71 -7.80 68.34
CA PRO A 267 -32.08 -6.65 67.52
C PRO A 267 -30.90 -5.75 67.11
N GLU A 268 -29.96 -5.51 68.04
CA GLU A 268 -28.78 -4.67 67.78
C GLU A 268 -27.83 -5.32 66.77
N VAL A 269 -27.65 -6.64 66.85
CA VAL A 269 -26.81 -7.41 65.94
C VAL A 269 -27.47 -7.47 64.55
N ALA A 270 -28.77 -7.78 64.49
CA ALA A 270 -29.55 -7.78 63.26
C ALA A 270 -29.44 -6.44 62.52
N GLU A 271 -29.60 -5.31 63.23
CA GLU A 271 -29.50 -3.97 62.63
C GLU A 271 -28.09 -3.69 62.06
N ARG A 272 -27.04 -4.14 62.75
CA ARG A 272 -25.65 -4.00 62.27
C ARG A 272 -25.39 -4.82 60.99
N PHE A 273 -25.88 -6.05 60.93
CA PHE A 273 -25.76 -6.92 59.75
C PHE A 273 -26.60 -6.40 58.58
N LEU A 274 -27.83 -5.92 58.81
CA LEU A 274 -28.65 -5.27 57.78
C LEU A 274 -27.96 -4.02 57.22
N ARG A 275 -27.40 -3.16 58.08
CA ARG A 275 -26.59 -2.01 57.63
C ARG A 275 -25.39 -2.43 56.79
N ARG A 276 -24.77 -3.58 57.10
CA ARG A 276 -23.69 -4.14 56.28
C ARG A 276 -24.21 -4.63 54.92
N ALA A 277 -25.33 -5.35 54.88
CA ALA A 277 -25.94 -5.78 53.63
C ALA A 277 -26.26 -4.60 52.70
N VAL A 278 -26.88 -3.54 53.23
CA VAL A 278 -27.18 -2.32 52.45
C VAL A 278 -25.90 -1.74 51.82
N ARG A 279 -24.81 -1.63 52.58
CA ARG A 279 -23.53 -1.13 52.05
C ARG A 279 -22.97 -2.00 50.91
N GLU A 280 -23.09 -3.33 51.00
CA GLU A 280 -22.64 -4.22 49.92
C GLU A 280 -23.51 -4.06 48.67
N VAL A 281 -24.83 -3.88 48.83
CA VAL A 281 -25.76 -3.59 47.71
C VAL A 281 -25.43 -2.26 47.06
N ASP A 282 -25.18 -1.21 47.85
CA ASP A 282 -24.78 0.10 47.33
C ASP A 282 -23.46 0.00 46.55
N THR A 283 -22.50 -0.76 47.08
CA THR A 283 -21.21 -1.01 46.43
C THR A 283 -21.36 -1.74 45.09
N LEU A 284 -22.22 -2.78 45.04
CA LEU A 284 -22.55 -3.49 43.80
C LEU A 284 -23.26 -2.57 42.80
N THR A 285 -24.17 -1.72 43.26
CA THR A 285 -24.91 -0.78 42.42
C THR A 285 -23.95 0.21 41.77
N GLN A 286 -23.06 0.81 42.56
CA GLN A 286 -22.02 1.72 42.09
C GLN A 286 -21.12 1.05 41.04
N MET A 287 -20.66 -0.18 41.26
CA MET A 287 -19.87 -0.92 40.27
C MET A 287 -20.63 -1.14 38.96
N VAL A 288 -21.91 -1.52 39.02
CA VAL A 288 -22.72 -1.73 37.81
C VAL A 288 -22.89 -0.43 37.02
N GLU A 289 -23.11 0.69 37.71
CA GLU A 289 -23.21 2.00 37.08
C GLU A 289 -21.91 2.40 36.38
N GLU A 290 -20.77 2.21 37.05
CA GLU A 290 -19.44 2.46 36.47
C GLU A 290 -19.18 1.60 35.23
N LEU A 291 -19.60 0.33 35.23
CA LEU A 291 -19.49 -0.57 34.07
C LEU A 291 -20.37 -0.14 32.90
N LEU A 292 -21.62 0.27 33.18
CA LEU A 292 -22.53 0.78 32.17
C LEU A 292 -22.02 2.08 31.55
N GLU A 293 -21.42 2.93 32.37
CA GLU A 293 -20.80 4.16 31.91
C GLU A 293 -19.59 3.91 31.02
N LEU A 294 -18.68 3.03 31.44
CA LEU A 294 -17.53 2.62 30.64
C LEU A 294 -17.97 2.02 29.29
N SER A 295 -18.96 1.13 29.30
CA SER A 295 -19.51 0.53 28.08
C SER A 295 -20.07 1.58 27.11
N ARG A 296 -20.76 2.62 27.64
CA ARG A 296 -21.24 3.74 26.81
C ARG A 296 -20.06 4.50 26.19
N ILE A 297 -19.02 4.78 26.95
CA ILE A 297 -17.81 5.48 26.47
C ILE A 297 -17.13 4.66 25.37
N GLU A 298 -16.89 3.37 25.58
CA GLU A 298 -16.24 2.48 24.58
C GLU A 298 -17.03 2.33 23.29
N SER A 299 -18.36 2.41 23.35
CA SER A 299 -19.21 2.35 22.15
C SER A 299 -19.09 3.59 21.25
N GLY A 300 -18.38 4.64 21.69
CA GLY A 300 -18.27 5.92 20.98
C GLY A 300 -19.58 6.72 20.94
N ARG A 301 -20.61 6.30 21.69
CA ARG A 301 -21.96 6.89 21.67
C ARG A 301 -22.22 7.88 22.81
N VAL A 302 -21.19 8.40 23.47
CA VAL A 302 -21.36 9.47 24.47
C VAL A 302 -21.19 10.81 23.77
N PRO A 303 -22.27 11.48 23.33
CA PRO A 303 -22.15 12.82 22.79
C PRO A 303 -21.68 13.78 23.88
N LEU A 304 -20.50 14.38 23.69
CA LEU A 304 -20.01 15.46 24.55
C LEU A 304 -20.83 16.72 24.27
N ARG A 305 -21.42 17.29 25.32
CA ARG A 305 -22.16 18.56 25.22
C ARG A 305 -21.23 19.71 25.54
N LEU A 306 -20.38 20.04 24.58
CA LEU A 306 -19.41 21.11 24.70
C LEU A 306 -20.08 22.48 24.75
N GLN A 307 -19.83 23.25 25.81
CA GLN A 307 -20.32 24.61 26.01
C GLN A 307 -19.20 25.50 26.57
N ALA A 308 -19.25 26.80 26.27
CA ALA A 308 -18.34 27.77 26.87
C ALA A 308 -18.62 27.85 28.38
N THR A 309 -17.69 27.35 29.19
CA THR A 309 -17.86 27.17 30.63
C THR A 309 -16.72 27.86 31.37
N ALA A 310 -17.02 28.55 32.47
CA ALA A 310 -16.00 29.13 33.33
C ALA A 310 -15.27 28.01 34.09
N VAL A 311 -13.95 28.02 34.06
CA VAL A 311 -13.13 26.99 34.71
C VAL A 311 -13.38 26.94 36.22
N SER A 312 -13.71 28.08 36.85
CA SER A 312 -14.12 28.16 38.26
C SER A 312 -15.27 27.22 38.59
N ASP A 313 -16.29 27.18 37.71
CA ASP A 313 -17.53 26.43 37.94
C ASP A 313 -17.32 24.92 37.79
N LEU A 314 -16.28 24.52 37.04
CA LEU A 314 -15.89 23.13 36.90
C LEU A 314 -15.29 22.58 38.20
N VAL A 315 -14.61 23.42 38.98
CA VAL A 315 -13.85 23.00 40.18
C VAL A 315 -14.60 23.28 41.48
N LEU A 316 -15.28 24.42 41.61
CA LEU A 316 -15.96 24.83 42.83
C LEU A 316 -17.05 23.84 43.26
N LEU A 317 -17.91 23.45 42.30
CA LEU A 317 -19.05 22.56 42.56
C LEU A 317 -18.65 21.18 43.13
N PRO A 318 -17.69 20.44 42.55
CA PRO A 318 -17.17 19.20 43.14
C PRO A 318 -16.52 19.41 44.52
N LEU A 319 -15.79 20.50 44.70
CA LEU A 319 -15.04 20.78 45.92
C LEU A 319 -15.98 21.10 47.09
N GLU A 320 -17.05 21.87 46.84
CA GLU A 320 -18.12 22.11 47.81
C GLU A 320 -18.85 20.83 48.22
N ARG A 321 -19.19 19.97 47.25
CA ARG A 321 -19.88 18.69 47.51
C ARG A 321 -19.08 17.74 48.40
N LEU A 322 -17.75 17.74 48.27
CA LEU A 322 -16.86 16.84 49.00
C LEU A 322 -16.29 17.47 50.28
N ARG A 323 -16.66 18.71 50.61
CA ARG A 323 -16.16 19.43 51.77
C ARG A 323 -16.50 18.73 53.08
N ASP A 324 -17.76 18.37 53.27
CA ASP A 324 -18.22 17.64 54.47
C ASP A 324 -17.52 16.28 54.62
N GLN A 325 -17.22 15.61 53.51
CA GLN A 325 -16.52 14.33 53.52
C GLN A 325 -15.04 14.52 53.89
N ALA A 326 -14.38 15.55 53.37
CA ALA A 326 -13.01 15.89 53.74
C ALA A 326 -12.88 16.30 55.22
N GLU A 327 -13.83 17.09 55.73
CA GLU A 327 -13.87 17.49 57.14
C GLU A 327 -14.02 16.28 58.07
N ARG A 328 -14.90 15.32 57.74
CA ARG A 328 -15.02 14.06 58.49
C ARG A 328 -13.77 13.19 58.43
N GLY A 329 -12.99 13.30 57.35
CA GLY A 329 -11.69 12.64 57.20
C GLY A 329 -10.53 13.39 57.85
N GLU A 330 -10.78 14.56 58.47
CA GLU A 330 -9.77 15.48 58.99
C GLU A 330 -8.75 15.94 57.93
N VAL A 331 -9.19 16.06 56.67
CA VAL A 331 -8.35 16.47 55.54
C VAL A 331 -8.67 17.89 55.11
N GLN A 332 -7.64 18.73 54.98
CA GLN A 332 -7.80 20.11 54.54
C GLN A 332 -7.85 20.21 53.01
N LEU A 333 -8.93 20.75 52.46
CA LEU A 333 -9.03 21.11 51.04
C LEU A 333 -8.58 22.56 50.82
N VAL A 334 -7.61 22.77 49.93
CA VAL A 334 -7.13 24.09 49.53
C VAL A 334 -7.33 24.28 48.03
N LEU A 335 -7.92 25.40 47.65
CA LEU A 335 -8.15 25.78 46.27
C LEU A 335 -7.32 27.02 45.94
N ASN A 336 -6.46 26.92 44.93
CA ASN A 336 -5.65 28.01 44.44
C ASN A 336 -6.07 28.37 43.00
N LEU A 337 -6.75 29.50 42.86
CA LEU A 337 -7.24 30.01 41.57
C LEU A 337 -6.53 31.32 41.20
N PRO A 338 -6.09 31.48 39.94
CA PRO A 338 -5.67 32.78 39.44
C PRO A 338 -6.90 33.72 39.33
N GLY A 339 -6.67 35.02 39.51
CA GLY A 339 -7.75 36.01 39.61
C GLY A 339 -8.62 36.17 38.35
N THR A 340 -8.14 35.72 37.19
CA THR A 340 -8.89 35.71 35.92
C THR A 340 -8.66 34.39 35.22
N LEU A 341 -9.74 33.62 35.01
CA LEU A 341 -9.73 32.35 34.29
C LEU A 341 -10.47 32.50 32.95
N PRO A 342 -9.97 31.88 31.86
CA PRO A 342 -10.63 31.92 30.57
C PRO A 342 -11.91 31.05 30.58
N LEU A 343 -12.82 31.35 29.66
CA LEU A 343 -13.87 30.40 29.28
C LEU A 343 -13.26 29.27 28.46
N VAL A 344 -13.60 28.02 28.80
CA VAL A 344 -13.16 26.82 28.08
C VAL A 344 -14.35 26.12 27.44
N LEU A 345 -14.12 25.51 26.28
CA LEU A 345 -15.13 24.70 25.63
C LEU A 345 -15.12 23.30 26.26
N ALA A 346 -16.08 23.01 27.15
CA ALA A 346 -16.12 21.79 27.94
C ALA A 346 -17.55 21.26 28.15
N ASP A 347 -17.67 19.96 28.41
CA ASP A 347 -18.90 19.38 28.97
C ASP A 347 -18.80 19.47 30.50
N ALA A 348 -19.50 20.44 31.08
CA ALA A 348 -19.37 20.78 32.49
C ALA A 348 -19.64 19.59 33.42
N ALA A 349 -20.67 18.79 33.13
CA ALA A 349 -21.04 17.64 33.95
C ALA A 349 -19.95 16.56 33.95
N ARG A 350 -19.35 16.30 32.77
CA ARG A 350 -18.28 15.31 32.62
C ARG A 350 -17.00 15.73 33.31
N VAL A 351 -16.62 17.00 33.18
CA VAL A 351 -15.40 17.51 33.85
C VAL A 351 -15.60 17.53 35.36
N GLN A 352 -16.76 17.94 35.86
CA GLN A 352 -17.08 17.90 37.28
C GLN A 352 -17.05 16.47 37.83
N GLN A 353 -17.51 15.48 37.07
CA GLN A 353 -17.41 14.07 37.43
C GLN A 353 -15.95 13.61 37.57
N VAL A 354 -15.09 13.97 36.61
CA VAL A 354 -13.64 13.67 36.68
C VAL A 354 -13.02 14.29 37.94
N ILE A 355 -13.28 15.57 38.20
CA ILE A 355 -12.74 16.27 39.37
C ILE A 355 -13.25 15.64 40.66
N SER A 356 -14.54 15.30 40.73
CA SER A 356 -15.14 14.61 41.87
C SER A 356 -14.47 13.26 42.13
N ASN A 357 -14.20 12.46 41.10
CA ASN A 357 -13.53 11.16 41.24
C ASN A 357 -12.09 11.31 41.75
N LEU A 358 -11.36 12.31 41.25
CA LEU A 358 -9.99 12.59 41.69
C LEU A 358 -9.96 13.09 43.14
N LEU A 359 -10.84 14.02 43.51
CA LEU A 359 -10.95 14.56 44.87
C LEU A 359 -11.39 13.47 45.85
N HIS A 360 -12.37 12.65 45.49
CA HIS A 360 -12.82 11.54 46.31
C HIS A 360 -11.69 10.55 46.60
N ASN A 361 -10.90 10.20 45.56
CA ASN A 361 -9.71 9.36 45.74
C ASN A 361 -8.66 10.05 46.63
N ALA A 362 -8.40 11.34 46.42
CA ALA A 362 -7.44 12.09 47.23
C ALA A 362 -7.84 12.11 48.71
N ILE A 363 -9.12 12.35 49.03
CA ILE A 363 -9.63 12.33 50.42
C ILE A 363 -9.49 10.92 51.01
N LYS A 364 -9.82 9.88 50.24
CA LYS A 364 -9.74 8.48 50.69
C LYS A 364 -8.32 8.03 51.05
N PHE A 365 -7.30 8.50 50.32
CA PHE A 365 -5.92 8.05 50.48
C PHE A 365 -5.01 9.03 51.24
N THR A 366 -5.53 10.20 51.64
CA THR A 366 -4.80 11.15 52.48
C THR A 366 -5.08 10.83 53.95
N PRO A 367 -4.05 10.64 54.79
CA PRO A 367 -4.25 10.39 56.22
C PRO A 367 -4.85 11.61 56.94
N PRO A 368 -5.51 11.40 58.10
CA PRO A 368 -6.03 12.48 58.95
C PRO A 368 -4.96 13.55 59.25
N GLY A 369 -5.33 14.82 59.17
CA GLY A 369 -4.44 15.97 59.30
C GLY A 369 -3.67 16.34 58.03
N GLY A 370 -3.87 15.60 56.92
CA GLY A 370 -3.27 15.89 55.63
C GLY A 370 -3.95 17.03 54.86
N GLN A 371 -3.36 17.42 53.74
CA GLN A 371 -3.82 18.52 52.90
C GLN A 371 -3.89 18.10 51.43
N ILE A 372 -4.97 18.49 50.75
CA ILE A 372 -5.17 18.32 49.31
C ILE A 372 -5.28 19.71 48.69
N THR A 373 -4.44 19.99 47.70
CA THR A 373 -4.44 21.30 47.01
C THR A 373 -4.86 21.13 45.56
N VAL A 374 -5.84 21.91 45.12
CA VAL A 374 -6.25 22.03 43.72
C VAL A 374 -5.72 23.35 43.17
N THR A 375 -4.86 23.28 42.16
CA THR A 375 -4.23 24.45 41.54
C THR A 375 -4.59 24.50 40.06
N LEU A 376 -4.86 25.70 39.56
CA LEU A 376 -4.99 26.01 38.13
C LEU A 376 -3.88 26.99 37.76
N ASP A 377 -3.04 26.62 36.81
CA ASP A 377 -1.87 27.40 36.36
C ASP A 377 -2.08 28.01 34.96
#